data_AF-A0A1I3WTG8-F1
#
_entry.id   AF-A0A1I3WTG8-F1
#
_cell.length_a   1.000
_cell.length_b   1.000
_cell.length_c   1.000
_cell.angle_alpha   90.00
_cell.angle_beta   90.00
_cell.angle_gamma   90.00
#
_symmetry.space_group_name_H-M   'P 1'
#
loop_
_entity.id
_entity.type
_entity.pdbx_description
1 polymer ?
#
loop_
_entity_poly.entity_id
_entity_poly.type
_entity_poly.pdbx_seq_one_letter_code
_entity_poly.pdbx_strand_id
1 'polypeptide(L)'
;MRAMLKRRSMANKTDANDADGLAQLAEVGFFRQVRVKGFDSMLTRTLVAARTRLVRITTELSNQIRGVMKTFGLVVSAGKGSTFEKNVRSLLADQDGLASIVLPMLEAWRGIRILMSIPGIGAITATAFGLKLRERIGFKGAAVAVARELA
;
A
#
# COMPACT_ATOMS: atom_id res chain seq x y z
N MET A 1 -14.51 0.92 -53.60
CA MET A 1 -14.92 1.90 -52.57
C MET A 1 -15.80 1.19 -51.56
N ARG A 2 -15.22 0.59 -50.51
CA ARG A 2 -15.95 -0.24 -49.52
C ARG A 2 -16.34 0.66 -48.36
N ALA A 3 -17.64 0.80 -48.11
CA ALA A 3 -18.22 1.75 -47.18
C ALA A 3 -17.58 1.67 -45.79
N MET A 4 -16.77 2.68 -45.45
CA MET A 4 -16.33 2.97 -44.10
C MET A 4 -17.55 3.51 -43.34
N LEU A 5 -18.41 2.59 -42.88
CA LEU A 5 -19.56 2.91 -42.05
C LEU A 5 -19.03 3.53 -40.76
N LYS A 6 -19.08 4.87 -40.66
CA LYS A 6 -18.76 5.65 -39.47
C LYS A 6 -19.77 5.31 -38.37
N ARG A 7 -19.57 4.17 -37.70
CA ARG A 7 -20.36 3.76 -36.55
C ARG A 7 -19.96 4.67 -35.40
N ARG A 8 -20.93 5.46 -34.92
CA ARG A 8 -20.80 6.41 -33.82
C ARG A 8 -20.15 5.70 -32.62
N SER A 9 -19.18 6.34 -31.99
CA SER A 9 -18.76 5.96 -30.64
C SER A 9 -20.00 5.95 -29.76
N MET A 10 -20.42 4.77 -29.31
CA MET A 10 -21.54 4.61 -28.39
C MET A 10 -21.23 5.45 -27.14
N ALA A 11 -22.04 6.48 -26.88
CA ALA A 11 -21.76 7.48 -25.84
C ALA A 11 -21.84 6.90 -24.41
N ASN A 12 -22.42 5.71 -24.24
CA ASN A 12 -22.60 5.07 -22.94
C ASN A 12 -21.64 3.90 -22.75
N LYS A 13 -20.87 3.98 -21.67
CA LYS A 13 -20.02 2.91 -21.16
C LYS A 13 -20.91 1.73 -20.74
N THR A 14 -20.81 0.62 -21.47
CA THR A 14 -21.41 -0.65 -21.10
C THR A 14 -20.41 -1.75 -21.44
N ASP A 15 -20.39 -2.84 -20.68
CA ASP A 15 -19.44 -3.93 -20.89
C ASP A 15 -19.55 -4.54 -22.30
N ALA A 16 -20.76 -4.55 -22.87
CA ALA A 16 -21.01 -4.98 -24.25
C ALA A 16 -20.34 -4.04 -25.28
N ASN A 17 -20.48 -2.72 -25.12
CA ASN A 17 -19.85 -1.74 -26.01
C ASN A 17 -18.32 -1.75 -25.90
N ASP A 18 -17.78 -2.01 -24.70
CA ASP A 18 -16.35 -2.13 -24.48
C ASP A 18 -15.77 -3.38 -25.15
N ALA A 19 -16.47 -4.52 -24.99
CA ALA A 19 -16.08 -5.78 -25.63
C ALA A 19 -16.09 -5.66 -27.16
N ASP A 20 -17.12 -5.05 -27.74
CA ASP A 20 -17.22 -4.78 -29.18
C ASP A 20 -16.11 -3.84 -29.66
N GLY A 21 -15.80 -2.78 -28.89
CA GLY A 21 -14.71 -1.86 -29.19
C GLY A 21 -13.33 -2.54 -29.19
N LEU A 22 -13.08 -3.42 -28.21
CA LEU A 22 -11.84 -4.21 -28.15
C LEU A 22 -11.76 -5.25 -29.26
N ALA A 23 -12.87 -5.91 -29.60
CA ALA A 23 -12.95 -6.87 -30.71
C ALA A 23 -12.62 -6.20 -32.04
N GLN A 24 -13.14 -4.99 -32.28
CA GLN A 24 -12.84 -4.22 -33.49
C GLN A 24 -11.36 -3.81 -33.54
N LEU A 25 -10.78 -3.36 -32.42
CA LEU A 25 -9.35 -3.02 -32.34
C LEU A 25 -8.44 -4.23 -32.61
N ALA A 26 -8.85 -5.42 -32.14
CA ALA A 26 -8.17 -6.67 -32.44
C ALA A 26 -8.28 -7.05 -33.92
N GLU A 27 -9.46 -6.88 -34.53
CA GLU A 27 -9.74 -7.18 -35.94
C GLU A 27 -8.91 -6.30 -36.90
N VAL A 28 -8.75 -5.00 -36.60
CA VAL A 28 -7.92 -4.09 -37.40
C VAL A 28 -6.42 -4.22 -37.13
N GLY A 29 -6.01 -5.17 -36.28
CA GLY A 29 -4.60 -5.41 -35.92
C GLY A 29 -3.97 -4.27 -35.10
N PHE A 30 -4.76 -3.37 -34.54
CA PHE A 30 -4.28 -2.21 -33.78
C PHE A 30 -4.10 -2.57 -32.30
N PHE A 31 -3.25 -3.55 -32.03
CA PHE A 31 -2.87 -3.94 -30.67
C PHE A 31 -1.40 -4.34 -30.61
N ARG A 32 -0.77 -4.11 -29.46
CA ARG A 32 0.54 -4.64 -29.14
C ARG A 32 0.35 -5.78 -28.16
N GLN A 33 0.86 -6.96 -28.47
CA GLN A 33 0.84 -8.08 -27.52
C GLN A 33 1.63 -7.69 -26.29
N VAL A 34 0.95 -7.68 -25.13
CA VAL A 34 1.57 -7.39 -23.83
C VAL A 34 1.51 -8.67 -23.00
N ARG A 35 2.62 -9.01 -22.34
CA ARG A 35 2.65 -10.16 -21.45
C ARG A 35 1.69 -9.94 -20.29
N VAL A 36 0.82 -10.93 -20.04
CA VAL A 36 -0.04 -10.94 -18.86
C VAL A 36 0.84 -11.00 -17.61
N LYS A 37 0.56 -10.11 -16.66
CA LYS A 37 1.35 -9.99 -15.44
C LYS A 37 1.27 -11.30 -14.64
N GLY A 38 2.43 -11.85 -14.30
CA GLY A 38 2.52 -13.05 -13.47
C GLY A 38 1.96 -12.82 -12.06
N PHE A 39 1.40 -13.86 -11.46
CA PHE A 39 0.81 -13.83 -10.12
C PHE A 39 1.82 -13.35 -9.06
N ASP A 40 3.08 -13.80 -9.13
CA ASP A 40 4.15 -13.37 -8.21
C ASP A 40 4.45 -11.87 -8.31
N SER A 41 4.42 -11.30 -9.53
CA SER A 41 4.56 -9.86 -9.75
C SER A 41 3.36 -9.07 -9.22
N MET A 42 2.18 -9.69 -9.17
CA MET A 42 0.98 -9.10 -8.57
C MET A 42 1.13 -9.08 -7.05
N LEU A 43 1.45 -10.23 -6.43
CA LEU A 43 1.69 -10.36 -4.99
C LEU A 43 2.75 -9.38 -4.48
N THR A 44 3.89 -9.31 -5.17
CA THR A 44 4.99 -8.40 -4.80
C THR A 44 4.55 -6.94 -4.85
N ARG A 45 3.83 -6.54 -5.91
CA ARG A 45 3.32 -5.17 -6.04
C ARG A 45 2.28 -4.86 -4.95
N THR A 46 1.38 -5.79 -4.65
CA THR A 46 0.38 -5.64 -3.59
C THR A 46 1.05 -5.45 -2.23
N LEU A 47 2.10 -6.22 -1.94
CA LEU A 47 2.87 -6.08 -0.71
C LEU A 47 3.55 -4.70 -0.60
N VAL A 48 4.20 -4.23 -1.67
CA VAL A 48 4.83 -2.91 -1.69
C VAL A 48 3.79 -1.79 -1.52
N ALA A 49 2.63 -1.91 -2.18
CA ALA A 49 1.53 -0.96 -2.03
C ALA A 49 0.98 -0.94 -0.60
N ALA A 50 0.73 -2.09 0.00
CA ALA A 50 0.27 -2.22 1.39
C ALA A 50 1.27 -1.59 2.37
N ARG A 51 2.57 -1.90 2.22
CA ARG A 51 3.63 -1.32 3.04
C ARG A 51 3.68 0.20 2.91
N THR A 52 3.63 0.71 1.67
CA THR A 52 3.66 2.15 1.40
C THR A 52 2.47 2.85 2.06
N ARG A 53 1.30 2.22 2.02
CA ARG A 53 0.10 2.71 2.70
C ARG A 53 0.29 2.78 4.22
N LEU A 54 0.85 1.76 4.85
CA LEU A 54 1.10 1.75 6.30
C LEU A 54 2.12 2.82 6.73
N VAL A 55 3.18 3.03 5.95
CA VAL A 55 4.16 4.11 6.19
C VAL A 55 3.49 5.49 6.12
N ARG A 56 2.63 5.69 5.12
CA ARG A 56 1.87 6.93 4.96
C ARG A 56 0.93 7.16 6.14
N ILE A 57 0.11 6.17 6.50
CA ILE A 57 -0.82 6.28 7.64
C ILE A 57 -0.06 6.58 8.95
N THR A 58 1.07 5.93 9.18
CA THR A 58 1.89 6.18 10.38
C THR A 58 2.37 7.62 10.44
N THR A 59 2.79 8.17 9.31
CA THR A 59 3.28 9.55 9.21
C THR A 59 2.12 10.54 9.39
N GLU A 60 1.00 10.31 8.70
CA GLU A 60 -0.23 11.11 8.83
C GLU A 60 -0.72 11.15 10.27
N LEU A 61 -0.78 10.01 10.96
CA LEU A 61 -1.23 9.94 12.35
C LEU A 61 -0.27 10.67 13.30
N SER A 62 1.05 10.58 13.08
CA SER A 62 2.02 11.34 13.88
C SER A 62 1.89 12.86 13.67
N ASN A 63 1.59 13.30 12.45
CA ASN A 63 1.36 14.71 12.15
C ASN A 63 0.02 15.19 12.73
N GLN A 64 -1.01 14.36 12.71
CA GLN A 64 -2.30 14.66 13.33
C GLN A 64 -2.15 14.85 14.84
N ILE A 65 -1.44 13.94 15.53
CA ILE A 65 -1.13 14.07 16.97
C ILE A 65 -0.41 15.39 17.26
N ARG A 66 0.63 15.72 16.47
CA ARG A 66 1.34 17.01 16.61
C ARG A 66 0.42 18.20 16.40
N GLY A 67 -0.46 18.14 15.40
CA GLY A 67 -1.42 19.20 15.10
C GLY A 67 -2.40 19.44 16.25
N VAL A 68 -2.99 18.37 16.79
CA VAL A 68 -3.90 18.45 17.95
C VAL A 68 -3.18 19.05 19.14
N MET A 69 -1.99 18.54 19.50
CA MET A 69 -1.22 19.05 20.64
C MET A 69 -0.82 20.52 20.48
N LYS A 70 -0.48 20.95 19.26
CA LYS A 70 -0.13 22.36 18.96
C LYS A 70 -1.28 23.33 19.23
N THR A 71 -2.53 22.93 19.00
CA THR A 71 -3.72 23.75 19.32
C THR A 71 -3.81 24.09 20.80
N PHE A 72 -3.30 23.22 21.68
CA PHE A 72 -3.25 23.42 23.13
C PHE A 72 -1.90 23.97 23.62
N GLY A 73 -1.06 24.49 22.72
CA GLY A 73 0.25 25.07 23.07
C GLY A 73 1.35 24.04 23.34
N LEU A 74 1.09 22.74 23.17
CA LEU A 74 2.06 21.67 23.40
C LEU A 74 2.82 21.35 22.11
N VAL A 75 4.09 21.72 22.05
CA VAL A 75 4.94 21.46 20.88
C VAL A 75 5.74 20.18 21.08
N VAL A 76 5.35 19.12 20.36
CA VAL A 76 6.11 17.87 20.36
C VAL A 76 7.40 18.05 19.55
N SER A 77 8.55 17.81 20.18
CA SER A 77 9.85 17.89 19.50
C SER A 77 10.02 16.83 18.40
N ALA A 78 10.95 17.08 17.48
CA ALA A 78 11.31 16.10 16.47
C ALA A 78 11.91 14.86 17.16
N GLY A 79 11.44 13.67 16.76
CA GLY A 79 11.87 12.42 17.38
C GLY A 79 11.46 11.23 16.52
N LYS A 80 12.34 10.23 16.44
CA LYS A 80 12.07 8.98 15.73
C LYS A 80 11.55 7.92 16.71
N GLY A 81 10.52 7.19 16.30
CA GLY A 81 10.05 6.01 17.02
C GLY A 81 9.72 6.23 18.48
N SER A 82 10.31 5.42 19.37
CA SER A 82 10.03 5.46 20.81
C SER A 82 10.28 6.84 21.43
N THR A 83 11.16 7.67 20.86
CA THR A 83 11.37 9.04 21.33
C THR A 83 10.12 9.91 21.12
N PHE A 84 9.42 9.75 19.98
CA PHE A 84 8.18 10.48 19.73
C PHE A 84 7.11 10.12 20.77
N GLU A 85 6.93 8.81 21.04
CA GLU A 85 5.96 8.35 22.04
C GLU A 85 6.24 8.91 23.43
N LYS A 86 7.51 8.86 23.88
CA LYS A 86 7.92 9.42 25.17
C LYS A 86 7.63 10.92 25.27
N ASN A 87 7.96 11.68 24.22
CA ASN A 87 7.74 13.13 24.20
C ASN A 87 6.26 13.48 24.26
N VAL A 88 5.41 12.74 23.53
CA VAL A 88 3.95 12.92 23.60
C VAL A 88 3.43 12.64 25.00
N ARG A 89 3.80 11.49 25.59
CA ARG A 89 3.34 11.13 26.95
C ARG A 89 3.81 12.13 28.00
N SER A 90 5.04 12.63 27.91
CA SER A 90 5.59 13.62 28.84
C SER A 90 4.83 14.95 28.81
N LEU A 91 4.40 15.40 27.62
CA LEU A 91 3.65 16.65 27.48
C LEU A 91 2.19 16.52 27.92
N LEU A 92 1.68 15.30 28.06
CA LEU A 92 0.30 15.02 28.47
C LEU A 92 0.16 14.76 29.98
N ALA A 93 1.25 14.74 30.75
CA ALA A 93 1.25 14.34 32.15
C ALA A 93 0.28 15.15 33.03
N ASP A 94 0.10 16.44 32.72
CA ASP A 94 -0.76 17.36 33.47
C ASP A 94 -2.04 17.75 32.70
N GLN A 95 -2.40 16.98 31.67
CA GLN A 95 -3.46 17.35 30.71
C GLN A 95 -4.46 16.20 30.51
N ASP A 96 -5.14 15.78 31.59
CA ASP A 96 -6.04 14.61 31.61
C ASP A 96 -7.08 14.60 30.48
N GLY A 97 -7.71 15.76 30.22
CA GLY A 97 -8.69 15.90 29.16
C GLY A 97 -8.10 15.64 27.77
N LEU A 98 -6.95 16.22 27.48
CA LEU A 98 -6.26 16.02 26.20
C LEU A 98 -5.66 14.61 26.09
N ALA A 99 -5.17 14.06 27.20
CA ALA A 99 -4.61 12.72 27.28
C ALA A 99 -5.65 11.67 26.88
N SER A 100 -6.90 11.82 27.32
CA SER A 100 -8.01 10.92 26.94
C SER A 100 -8.25 10.83 25.42
N ILE A 101 -7.89 11.88 24.67
CA ILE A 101 -8.05 11.96 23.22
C ILE A 101 -6.78 11.50 22.49
N VAL A 102 -5.61 11.96 22.95
CA VAL A 102 -4.34 11.74 22.24
C VAL A 102 -3.77 10.35 22.52
N LEU A 103 -3.96 9.77 23.71
CA LEU A 103 -3.41 8.46 24.05
C LEU A 103 -3.95 7.33 23.16
N PRO A 104 -5.25 7.21 22.87
CA PRO A 104 -5.76 6.22 21.91
C PRO A 104 -5.16 6.38 20.50
N MET A 105 -4.97 7.62 20.04
CA MET A 105 -4.32 7.90 18.76
C MET A 105 -2.85 7.43 18.77
N LEU A 106 -2.15 7.66 19.88
CA LEU A 106 -0.76 7.25 20.07
C LEU A 106 -0.62 5.73 20.13
N GLU A 107 -1.58 5.03 20.73
CA GLU A 107 -1.64 3.57 20.75
C GLU A 107 -1.86 2.99 19.34
N ALA A 108 -2.79 3.54 18.57
CA ALA A 108 -2.99 3.17 17.18
C ALA A 108 -1.71 3.40 16.35
N TRP A 109 -1.03 4.53 16.54
CA TRP A 109 0.24 4.84 15.90
C TRP A 109 1.33 3.80 16.24
N ARG A 110 1.44 3.43 17.52
CA ARG A 110 2.39 2.41 17.99
C ARG A 110 2.07 1.05 17.37
N GLY A 111 0.81 0.65 17.32
CA GLY A 111 0.36 -0.60 16.71
C GLY A 111 0.76 -0.70 15.23
N ILE A 112 0.48 0.35 14.45
CA ILE A 112 0.86 0.40 13.03
C ILE A 112 2.38 0.36 12.87
N ARG A 113 3.12 1.03 13.75
CA ARG A 113 4.59 1.03 13.72
C ARG A 113 5.20 -0.34 14.03
N ILE A 114 4.60 -1.13 14.92
CA ILE A 114 5.03 -2.51 15.18
C ILE A 114 4.86 -3.37 13.94
N LEU A 115 3.72 -3.23 13.22
CA LEU A 115 3.52 -3.90 11.93
C LEU A 115 4.61 -3.54 10.90
N MET A 116 5.22 -2.35 11.02
CA MET A 116 6.34 -1.91 10.18
C MET A 116 7.75 -2.27 10.73
N SER A 117 7.86 -2.74 11.98
CA SER A 117 9.14 -3.00 12.66
C SER A 117 9.54 -4.48 12.61
N ILE A 118 8.68 -5.35 12.05
CA ILE A 118 9.03 -6.73 11.72
C ILE A 118 10.20 -6.71 10.70
N PRO A 119 11.31 -7.44 10.93
CA PRO A 119 12.49 -7.42 10.07
C PRO A 119 12.18 -7.79 8.61
N GLY A 120 12.82 -7.10 7.65
CA GLY A 120 12.79 -7.45 6.21
C GLY A 120 12.36 -6.31 5.27
N ILE A 121 11.90 -5.20 5.83
CA ILE A 121 11.35 -4.04 5.13
C ILE A 121 12.46 -3.18 4.45
N GLY A 122 13.14 -3.77 3.46
CA GLY A 122 14.12 -3.08 2.62
C GLY A 122 14.49 -3.87 1.37
N ALA A 123 14.80 -5.16 1.53
CA ALA A 123 15.09 -6.06 0.42
C ALA A 123 14.72 -7.53 0.70
N ILE A 124 14.55 -7.92 1.97
CA ILE A 124 14.43 -9.32 2.38
C ILE A 124 12.96 -9.76 2.58
N THR A 125 11.99 -8.83 2.63
CA THR A 125 10.55 -9.16 2.77
C THR A 125 9.92 -9.76 1.51
N ALA A 126 10.49 -9.61 0.31
CA ALA A 126 10.03 -10.42 -0.82
C ALA A 126 10.21 -11.92 -0.52
N THR A 127 11.32 -12.27 0.11
CA THR A 127 11.69 -13.65 0.44
C THR A 127 11.03 -14.13 1.74
N ALA A 128 11.05 -13.33 2.80
CA ALA A 128 10.56 -13.73 4.13
C ALA A 128 9.02 -13.75 4.24
N PHE A 129 8.31 -12.82 3.59
CA PHE A 129 6.85 -12.90 3.50
C PHE A 129 6.42 -14.05 2.58
N GLY A 130 7.13 -14.29 1.47
CA GLY A 130 6.92 -15.44 0.60
C GLY A 130 7.13 -16.78 1.32
N LEU A 131 8.19 -16.90 2.14
CA LEU A 131 8.45 -18.07 2.98
C LEU A 131 7.39 -18.28 4.06
N LYS A 132 6.92 -17.22 4.72
CA LYS A 132 5.89 -17.34 5.76
C LYS A 132 4.49 -17.63 5.20
N LEU A 133 4.18 -17.15 3.99
CA LEU A 133 2.97 -17.56 3.27
C LEU A 133 3.06 -19.02 2.81
N ARG A 134 4.21 -19.48 2.33
CA ARG A 134 4.44 -20.87 1.90
C ARG A 134 4.10 -21.89 2.99
N GLU A 135 4.41 -21.59 4.25
CA GLU A 135 4.11 -22.45 5.40
C GLU A 135 2.63 -22.52 5.78
N ARG A 136 1.84 -21.46 5.51
CA ARG A 136 0.42 -21.39 5.92
C ARG A 136 -0.59 -21.75 4.84
N ILE A 137 -0.24 -21.63 3.56
CA ILE A 137 -1.18 -21.82 2.43
C ILE A 137 -0.67 -22.76 1.32
N GLY A 138 0.40 -23.53 1.56
CA GLY A 138 0.75 -24.69 0.73
C GLY A 138 1.17 -24.38 -0.72
N PHE A 139 1.71 -23.20 -1.01
CA PHE A 139 2.11 -22.81 -2.37
C PHE A 139 3.50 -23.34 -2.73
N LYS A 140 3.59 -24.41 -3.53
CA LYS A 140 4.85 -25.12 -3.83
C LYS A 140 5.76 -24.44 -4.87
N GLY A 141 5.34 -23.37 -5.55
CA GLY A 141 6.03 -22.85 -6.76
C GLY A 141 6.96 -21.64 -6.62
N ALA A 142 6.87 -20.84 -5.56
CA ALA A 142 7.48 -19.49 -5.55
C ALA A 142 9.00 -19.45 -5.30
N ALA A 143 9.59 -20.48 -4.67
CA ALA A 143 10.99 -20.45 -4.27
C ALA A 143 11.98 -20.68 -5.43
N VAL A 144 11.56 -21.37 -6.49
CA VAL A 144 12.45 -21.79 -7.60
C VAL A 144 12.63 -20.69 -8.65
N ALA A 145 11.65 -19.79 -8.80
CA ALA A 145 11.71 -18.70 -9.78
C ALA A 145 12.70 -17.59 -9.39
N VAL A 146 12.75 -17.23 -8.09
CA VAL A 146 13.59 -16.11 -7.61
C VAL A 146 15.08 -16.45 -7.61
N ALA A 147 15.44 -17.72 -7.37
CA ALA A 147 16.84 -18.15 -7.39
C ALA A 147 17.45 -18.19 -8.80
N ARG A 148 16.63 -18.23 -9.85
CA ARG A 148 17.07 -18.36 -11.24
C ARG A 148 17.21 -17.03 -11.97
N GLU A 149 16.78 -15.93 -11.36
CA GLU A 149 16.85 -14.57 -11.94
C GLU A 149 17.95 -13.70 -11.30
N LEU A 150 18.75 -14.29 -10.40
CA LEU A 150 19.88 -13.67 -9.69
C LEU A 150 21.23 -14.41 -9.90
N ALA A 151 21.31 -15.30 -10.90
CA ALA A 151 22.53 -15.96 -11.37
C ALA A 151 22.70 -15.67 -12.87
#